data_AF-F7XUA7-F1
#
_entry.id   AF-F7XUA7-F1
#
_cell.length_a   1.000
_cell.length_b   1.000
_cell.length_c   1.000
_cell.angle_alpha   90.00
_cell.angle_beta   90.00
_cell.angle_gamma   90.00
#
_symmetry.space_group_name_H-M   'P 1'
#
loop_
_entity.id
_entity.type
_entity.pdbx_description
1 polymer ?
#
loop_
_entity_poly.entity_id
_entity_poly.type
_entity_poly.pdbx_seq_one_letter_code
_entity_poly.pdbx_strand_id
1 'polypeptide(L)'
;MIKSGSLVNLANNSGFRGVVIHTETVKLQYSSLVDMLRDLRQIGFSNFLASPVLPVSKNFLKIASEYYWQNYSSNGRLNLSFDIITLSAVA
;
A
#
# COMPACT_ATOMS: atom_id res chain seq x y z
N MET A 1 -5.27 -7.47 7.45
CA MET A 1 -4.07 -8.33 7.37
C MET A 1 -4.47 -9.66 6.74
N ILE A 2 -3.96 -10.00 5.56
CA ILE A 2 -4.23 -11.29 4.93
C ILE A 2 -3.56 -12.37 5.78
N LYS A 3 -4.31 -13.39 6.20
CA LYS A 3 -3.75 -14.48 7.01
C LYS A 3 -2.92 -15.41 6.10
N SER A 4 -1.66 -15.68 6.45
CA SER A 4 -0.78 -16.53 5.65
C SER A 4 -1.37 -17.92 5.38
N GLY A 5 -2.13 -18.50 6.32
CA GLY A 5 -2.82 -19.77 6.11
C GLY A 5 -3.87 -19.75 4.99
N SER A 6 -4.51 -18.60 4.73
CA SER A 6 -5.46 -18.46 3.62
C SER A 6 -4.77 -18.50 2.26
N LEU A 7 -3.55 -17.95 2.17
CA LEU A 7 -2.77 -17.91 0.94
C LEU A 7 -2.20 -19.29 0.60
N VAL A 8 -1.74 -20.04 1.61
CA VAL A 8 -1.30 -21.44 1.43
C VAL A 8 -2.45 -22.30 0.92
N ASN A 9 -3.64 -22.17 1.51
CA ASN A 9 -4.81 -22.93 1.08
C ASN A 9 -5.20 -22.62 -0.37
N LEU A 10 -5.18 -21.34 -0.76
CA LEU A 10 -5.47 -20.93 -2.14
C LEU A 10 -4.46 -21.54 -3.13
N ALA A 11 -3.17 -21.48 -2.81
CA ALA A 11 -2.11 -22.01 -3.67
C ALA A 11 -2.19 -23.53 -3.81
N ASN A 12 -2.39 -24.26 -2.70
CA ASN A 12 -2.56 -25.71 -2.71
C ASN A 12 -3.79 -26.14 -3.53
N ASN A 13 -4.91 -25.44 -3.39
CA ASN A 13 -6.13 -25.71 -4.16
C ASN A 13 -5.98 -25.41 -5.65
N SER A 14 -4.99 -24.58 -6.01
CA SER A 14 -4.66 -24.25 -7.41
C SER A 14 -3.64 -25.21 -8.02
N GLY A 15 -3.24 -26.26 -7.30
CA GLY A 15 -2.30 -27.29 -7.77
C GLY A 15 -0.83 -27.02 -7.44
N PHE A 16 -0.48 -25.84 -6.91
CA PHE A 16 0.88 -25.52 -6.49
C PHE A 16 1.29 -26.32 -5.25
N ARG A 17 2.57 -26.70 -5.18
CA ARG A 17 3.14 -27.45 -4.05
C ARG A 17 4.36 -26.75 -3.48
N GLY A 18 4.68 -27.07 -2.22
CA GLY A 18 5.87 -26.51 -1.55
C GLY A 18 5.79 -24.99 -1.40
N VAL A 19 4.60 -24.47 -1.08
CA VAL A 19 4.34 -23.03 -1.01
C VAL A 19 5.13 -22.39 0.13
N VAL A 20 5.99 -21.43 -0.20
CA VAL A 20 6.71 -20.57 0.74
C VAL A 20 6.13 -19.17 0.64
N ILE A 21 5.77 -18.61 1.79
CA ILE A 21 5.29 -17.23 1.92
C ILE A 21 6.34 -16.43 2.69
N HIS A 22 6.78 -15.35 2.09
CA HIS A 22 7.61 -14.35 2.74
C HIS A 22 6.84 -13.04 2.83
N THR A 23 6.87 -12.40 4.01
CA THR A 23 6.31 -11.06 4.20
C THR A 23 7.41 -10.14 4.66
N GLU A 24 7.62 -9.07 3.91
CA GLU A 24 8.54 -7.99 4.29
C GLU A 24 7.77 -6.70 4.51
N THR A 25 8.12 -5.97 5.57
CA THR A 25 7.55 -4.65 5.86
C THR A 25 8.54 -3.58 5.42
N VAL A 26 8.17 -2.82 4.40
CA VAL A 26 8.94 -1.68 3.87
C VAL A 26 8.41 -0.40 4.47
N LYS A 27 9.28 0.38 5.11
CA LYS A 27 8.94 1.69 5.70
C LYS A 27 9.57 2.80 4.87
N LEU A 28 8.75 3.76 4.44
CA LEU A 28 9.15 4.91 3.64
C LEU A 28 8.83 6.22 4.38
N GLN A 29 9.57 7.27 4.05
CA GLN A 29 9.40 8.60 4.62
C GLN A 29 9.34 9.68 3.55
N TYR A 30 8.25 10.45 3.54
CA TYR A 30 7.99 11.48 2.55
C TYR A 30 8.08 12.89 3.15
N SER A 31 8.64 13.82 2.38
CA SER A 31 8.64 15.25 2.70
C SER A 31 7.40 15.99 2.19
N SER A 32 6.50 15.31 1.48
CA SER A 32 5.34 15.89 0.81
C SER A 32 4.21 14.87 0.73
N LEU A 33 2.99 15.28 1.08
CA LEU A 33 1.80 14.44 0.91
C LEU A 33 1.53 14.15 -0.58
N VAL A 34 1.84 15.11 -1.46
CA VAL A 34 1.58 14.97 -2.90
C VAL A 34 2.47 13.90 -3.52
N ASP A 35 3.75 13.86 -3.13
CA ASP A 35 4.69 12.85 -3.64
C ASP A 35 4.30 11.46 -3.13
N MET A 36 3.93 11.35 -1.85
CA MET A 36 3.39 10.10 -1.29
C MET A 36 2.16 9.60 -2.06
N LEU A 37 1.19 10.49 -2.34
CA LEU A 37 -0.01 10.13 -3.09
C LEU A 37 0.29 9.78 -4.55
N ARG A 38 1.31 10.39 -5.16
CA ARG A 38 1.74 10.05 -6.51
C ARG A 38 2.29 8.63 -6.56
N ASP A 39 3.16 8.27 -5.63
CA ASP A 39 3.76 6.94 -5.56
C ASP A 39 2.70 5.89 -5.25
N LEU A 40 1.79 6.18 -4.31
CA LEU A 40 0.62 5.34 -4.03
C LEU A 40 -0.20 5.05 -5.31
N ARG A 41 -0.46 6.07 -6.13
CA ARG A 41 -1.17 5.86 -7.40
C ARG A 41 -0.37 4.97 -8.36
N GLN A 42 0.95 5.16 -8.46
CA GLN A 42 1.80 4.34 -9.32
C GLN A 42 1.81 2.86 -8.92
N ILE A 43 1.71 2.55 -7.62
CA ILE A 43 1.65 1.16 -7.13
C ILE A 43 0.23 0.55 -7.16
N GLY A 44 -0.74 1.23 -7.78
CA GLY A 44 -2.09 0.68 -7.98
C GLY A 44 -3.15 1.17 -6.99
N PHE A 45 -2.85 2.19 -6.17
CA PHE A 45 -3.88 2.84 -5.35
C PHE A 45 -4.93 3.60 -6.21
N SER A 46 -4.66 3.82 -7.49
CA SER A 46 -5.68 4.14 -8.48
C SER A 46 -6.28 2.85 -9.03
N ASN A 47 -7.32 2.34 -8.37
CA ASN A 47 -8.07 1.20 -8.89
C ASN A 47 -8.73 1.57 -10.24
N PHE A 48 -8.40 0.85 -11.31
CA PHE A 48 -8.98 1.06 -12.64
C PHE A 48 -10.47 0.71 -12.71
N LEU A 49 -10.94 -0.18 -11.83
CA LEU A 49 -12.36 -0.55 -11.70
C LEU A 49 -13.15 0.41 -10.81
N ALA A 50 -12.50 1.36 -10.15
CA ALA A 50 -13.18 2.38 -9.36
C ALA A 50 -13.66 3.52 -10.26
N SER A 51 -14.81 4.12 -9.92
CA SER A 51 -15.30 5.32 -10.59
C SER A 51 -14.22 6.40 -10.63
N PRO A 52 -14.17 7.23 -11.70
CA PRO A 52 -13.20 8.32 -11.80
C PRO A 52 -13.23 9.20 -10.54
N VAL A 53 -12.07 9.43 -9.95
CA VAL A 53 -11.96 10.29 -8.77
C VAL A 53 -12.27 11.72 -9.20
N LEU A 54 -13.23 12.36 -8.52
CA LEU A 54 -13.54 13.77 -8.76
C LEU A 54 -12.31 14.65 -8.53
N PRO A 55 -12.11 15.72 -9.33
CA PRO A 55 -11.01 16.64 -9.11
C PRO A 55 -11.08 17.23 -7.70
N VAL A 56 -10.00 17.08 -6.93
CA VAL A 56 -9.88 17.69 -5.61
C VAL A 56 -9.36 19.12 -5.74
N SER A 57 -9.91 20.03 -4.94
CA SER A 57 -9.44 21.42 -4.93
C SER A 57 -8.06 21.54 -4.25
N LYS A 58 -7.29 22.57 -4.62
CA LYS A 58 -6.01 22.86 -3.94
C LYS A 58 -6.20 23.11 -2.44
N ASN A 59 -7.31 23.76 -2.06
CA ASN A 59 -7.62 24.03 -0.66
C ASN A 59 -7.88 22.73 0.13
N PHE A 60 -8.61 21.79 -0.48
CA PHE A 60 -8.82 20.47 0.12
C PHE A 60 -7.49 19.74 0.34
N LEU A 61 -6.60 19.71 -0.65
CA LEU A 61 -5.28 19.08 -0.52
C LEU A 61 -4.43 19.74 0.57
N LYS A 62 -4.52 21.06 0.74
CA LYS A 62 -3.82 21.78 1.82
C LYS A 62 -4.31 21.33 3.19
N ILE A 63 -5.62 21.32 3.41
CA ILE A 63 -6.23 20.89 4.68
C ILE A 63 -5.90 19.42 4.96
N ALA A 64 -6.00 18.57 3.95
CA ALA A 64 -5.62 17.17 4.06
C ALA A 64 -4.14 17.02 4.43
N SER A 65 -3.25 17.80 3.79
CA SER A 65 -1.83 17.83 4.11
C SER A 65 -1.61 18.18 5.58
N GLU A 66 -2.19 19.29 6.06
CA GLU A 66 -2.08 19.72 7.47
C GLU A 66 -2.54 18.62 8.43
N TYR A 67 -3.68 17.99 8.16
CA TYR A 67 -4.20 16.89 8.96
C TYR A 67 -3.24 15.69 8.97
N TYR A 68 -2.75 15.26 7.80
CA TYR A 68 -1.85 14.12 7.71
C TYR A 68 -0.52 14.38 8.42
N TRP A 69 0.02 15.59 8.29
CA TRP A 69 1.23 16.00 8.99
C TRP A 69 1.07 15.96 10.51
N GLN A 70 -0.06 16.46 11.04
CA GLN A 70 -0.30 16.46 12.48
C GLN A 70 -0.45 15.05 13.07
N ASN A 71 -1.06 14.13 12.33
CA ASN A 71 -1.44 12.82 12.87
C ASN A 71 -0.48 11.68 12.52
N TYR A 72 0.25 11.79 11.41
CA TYR A 72 1.02 10.66 10.85
C TYR A 72 2.47 11.00 10.50
N SER A 73 2.95 12.20 10.85
CA SER A 73 4.36 12.53 10.71
C SER A 73 5.19 12.14 11.92
N SER A 74 6.45 11.82 11.68
CA SER A 74 7.49 11.66 12.70
C SER A 74 8.78 12.29 12.19
N ASN A 75 9.48 13.03 13.03
CA ASN A 75 10.72 13.74 12.67
C ASN A 75 10.56 14.64 11.43
N GLY A 76 9.40 15.28 11.28
CA GLY A 76 9.13 16.16 10.13
C GLY A 76 9.02 15.43 8.79
N ARG A 77 8.72 14.11 8.79
CA ARG A 77 8.39 13.35 7.57
C ARG A 77 7.13 12.52 7.75
N LEU A 78 6.33 12.39 6.69
CA LEU A 78 5.17 11.50 6.65
C LEU A 78 5.65 10.05 6.53
N ASN A 79 5.21 9.20 7.44
CA ASN A 79 5.56 7.78 7.42
C ASN A 79 4.55 6.98 6.62
N LEU A 80 5.04 6.05 5.81
CA LEU A 80 4.23 5.08 5.09
C LEU A 80 4.84 3.69 5.27
N SER A 81 4.00 2.69 5.48
CA SER A 81 4.43 1.30 5.64
C SER A 81 3.69 0.43 4.63
N PHE A 82 4.42 -0.45 3.96
CA PHE A 82 3.89 -1.45 3.06
C PHE A 82 4.29 -2.83 3.53
N ASP A 83 3.35 -3.76 3.46
CA ASP A 83 3.67 -5.18 3.57
C ASP A 83 3.69 -5.75 2.15
N ILE A 84 4.86 -6.22 1.73
CA ILE A 84 5.03 -6.93 0.48
C ILE A 84 4.99 -8.42 0.81
N ILE A 85 4.05 -9.13 0.19
CA ILE A 85 3.86 -10.57 0.38
C ILE A 85 4.35 -11.26 -0.88
N THR A 86 5.44 -12.01 -0.76
CA THR A 86 6.00 -12.82 -1.84
C THR A 86 5.57 -14.27 -1.66
N LEU A 87 5.09 -14.86 -2.75
CA LEU A 87 4.73 -16.28 -2.83
C LEU A 87 5.68 -16.97 -3.80
N SER A 88 6.24 -18.11 -3.38
CA SER A 88 7.06 -18.97 -4.21
C SER A 88 6.57 -20.41 -4.07
N ALA A 89 6.39 -21.10 -5.18
CA ALA A 89 5.90 -22.47 -5.19
C ALA A 89 6.40 -23.20 -6.45
N VAL A 90 6.36 -24.53 -6.39
CA VAL A 90 6.60 -25.38 -7.56
C VAL A 90 5.23 -25.71 -8.17
N ALA A 91 5.12 -25.55 -9.48
CA ALA A 91 3.94 -25.92 -10.27
C ALA A 91 3.94 -27.41 -10.60
#